data_AF-A0A1F4CRT0-F1
#
_entry.id   AF-A0A1F4CRT0-F1
#
_cell.length_a   1.000
_cell.length_b   1.000
_cell.length_c   1.000
_cell.angle_alpha   90.00
_cell.angle_beta   90.00
_cell.angle_gamma   90.00
#
_symmetry.space_group_name_H-M   'P 1'
#
loop_
_entity.id
_entity.type
_entity.pdbx_description
1 polymer ?
#
loop_
_entity_poly.entity_id
_entity_poly.type
_entity_poly.pdbx_seq_one_letter_code
_entity_poly.pdbx_strand_id
1 'polypeptide(L)'
;MREAREMVNIPVLGLSETSLHIASIMGANFGLVAIAEKWIPRLMENVDCYGLRQKFSGIEVMETSPLNLRKAFRDDARRKDVIARFTSAAEKLVANGAEVIIPAGGEVGVFVIEAGLFELGRSPIVNGIFELIKMGEMAVKLRALTGRFTSKRFAYAPPTGDFLEKIREHYGADVYPAPGVPKP
;
A
#
# COMPACT_ATOMS: atom_id res chain seq x y z
N MET A 1 1.50 4.64 -9.72
CA MET A 1 2.77 3.95 -9.34
C MET A 1 3.53 3.44 -10.55
N ARG A 2 2.85 3.04 -11.63
CA ARG A 2 3.48 2.55 -12.86
C ARG A 2 4.30 3.63 -13.53
N GLU A 3 3.77 4.85 -13.56
CA GLU A 3 4.36 6.07 -14.10
C GLU A 3 5.65 6.42 -13.35
N ALA A 4 5.61 6.40 -12.01
CA ALA A 4 6.80 6.61 -11.19
C ALA A 4 7.85 5.52 -11.46
N ARG A 5 7.45 4.24 -11.52
CA ARG A 5 8.34 3.14 -11.90
C ARG A 5 8.94 3.32 -13.29
N GLU A 6 8.24 3.96 -14.21
CA GLU A 6 8.71 4.29 -15.56
C GLU A 6 9.74 5.42 -15.56
N MET A 7 9.45 6.51 -14.83
CA MET A 7 10.27 7.71 -14.80
C MET A 7 11.62 7.56 -14.06
N VAL A 8 11.73 6.67 -13.07
CA VAL A 8 12.95 6.57 -12.24
C VAL A 8 13.58 5.16 -12.24
N ASN A 9 14.87 5.12 -11.92
CA ASN A 9 15.67 3.90 -11.81
C ASN A 9 15.90 3.43 -10.35
N ILE A 10 15.37 4.18 -9.37
CA ILE A 10 15.32 3.74 -7.98
C ILE A 10 14.10 2.83 -7.75
N PRO A 11 14.11 1.95 -6.72
CA PRO A 11 12.93 1.18 -6.37
C PRO A 11 11.74 2.07 -6.01
N VAL A 12 10.54 1.70 -6.49
CA VAL A 12 9.29 2.41 -6.21
C VAL A 12 8.25 1.40 -5.75
N LEU A 13 7.83 1.50 -4.48
CA LEU A 13 6.89 0.59 -3.82
C LEU A 13 5.70 1.35 -3.27
N GLY A 14 4.50 0.79 -3.40
CA GLY A 14 3.26 1.38 -2.91
C GLY A 14 2.80 0.76 -1.59
N LEU A 15 2.27 1.58 -0.69
CA LEU A 15 1.80 1.12 0.62
C LEU A 15 0.79 -0.03 0.51
N SER A 16 -0.24 0.12 -0.34
CA SER A 16 -1.27 -0.92 -0.54
C SER A 16 -0.68 -2.19 -1.16
N GLU A 17 0.13 -2.06 -2.21
CA GLU A 17 0.79 -3.20 -2.88
C GLU A 17 1.66 -3.99 -1.90
N THR A 18 2.48 -3.29 -1.12
CA THR A 18 3.35 -3.92 -0.12
C THR A 18 2.54 -4.60 0.97
N SER A 19 1.52 -3.95 1.51
CA SER A 19 0.69 -4.52 2.58
C SER A 19 0.01 -5.82 2.13
N LEU A 20 -0.56 -5.81 0.92
CA LEU A 20 -1.23 -6.98 0.35
C LEU A 20 -0.25 -8.13 0.08
N HIS A 21 0.92 -7.85 -0.49
CA HIS A 21 1.92 -8.90 -0.73
C HIS A 21 2.50 -9.48 0.56
N ILE A 22 2.80 -8.65 1.56
CA ILE A 22 3.31 -9.13 2.84
C ILE A 22 2.25 -9.98 3.56
N ALA A 23 0.99 -9.53 3.60
CA ALA A 23 -0.10 -10.33 4.16
C ALA A 23 -0.23 -11.70 3.46
N SER A 24 -0.05 -11.73 2.13
CA SER A 24 -0.08 -12.97 1.34
C SER A 24 1.06 -13.95 1.61
N ILE A 25 2.15 -13.49 2.26
CA ILE A 25 3.27 -14.31 2.73
C ILE A 25 3.02 -14.78 4.16
N MET A 26 2.41 -13.94 5.00
CA MET A 26 2.19 -14.20 6.42
C MET A 26 1.07 -15.22 6.71
N GLY A 27 0.08 -15.33 5.82
CA GLY A 27 -1.02 -16.28 5.97
C GLY A 27 -1.52 -16.84 4.64
N ALA A 28 -2.35 -17.88 4.71
CA ALA A 28 -3.01 -18.47 3.56
C ALA A 28 -4.02 -17.50 2.92
N ASN A 29 -4.62 -16.62 3.74
CA ASN A 29 -5.52 -15.57 3.28
C ASN A 29 -5.37 -14.29 4.13
N PHE A 30 -6.01 -13.21 3.70
CA PHE A 30 -6.04 -11.93 4.43
C PHE A 30 -7.37 -11.18 4.23
N GLY A 31 -7.73 -10.38 5.24
CA GLY A 31 -8.89 -9.50 5.24
C GLY A 31 -8.52 -8.02 5.36
N LEU A 32 -9.39 -7.14 4.88
CA LEU A 32 -9.18 -5.69 4.93
C LEU A 32 -10.21 -5.01 5.83
N VAL A 33 -9.77 -4.12 6.71
CA VAL A 33 -10.67 -3.24 7.47
C VAL A 33 -10.67 -1.85 6.84
N ALA A 34 -11.77 -1.49 6.18
CA ALA A 34 -11.92 -0.22 5.48
C ALA A 34 -12.54 0.87 6.36
N ILE A 35 -12.20 2.12 6.04
CA ILE A 35 -12.72 3.31 6.72
C ILE A 35 -14.25 3.42 6.54
N ALA A 36 -14.72 3.22 5.30
CA ALA A 36 -16.11 3.36 4.89
C ALA A 36 -16.37 2.56 3.60
N GLU A 37 -17.63 2.23 3.33
CA GLU A 37 -18.05 1.46 2.15
C GLU A 37 -17.61 2.09 0.81
N LYS A 38 -17.54 3.43 0.74
CA LYS A 38 -17.06 4.16 -0.44
C LYS A 38 -15.68 3.68 -0.93
N TRP A 39 -14.84 3.15 -0.05
CA TRP A 39 -13.50 2.68 -0.40
C TRP A 39 -13.46 1.23 -0.89
N ILE A 40 -14.53 0.45 -0.69
CA ILE A 40 -14.59 -0.97 -1.07
C ILE A 40 -14.23 -1.17 -2.55
N PRO A 41 -14.81 -0.43 -3.54
CA PRO A 41 -14.47 -0.65 -4.94
C PRO A 41 -12.97 -0.46 -5.22
N ARG A 42 -12.36 0.59 -4.65
CA ARG A 42 -10.93 0.86 -4.83
C ARG A 42 -10.05 -0.21 -4.19
N LEU A 43 -10.45 -0.74 -3.03
CA LEU A 43 -9.71 -1.80 -2.35
C LEU A 43 -9.79 -3.12 -3.12
N MET A 44 -10.97 -3.44 -3.66
CA MET A 44 -11.15 -4.59 -4.56
C MET A 44 -10.30 -4.46 -5.82
N GLU A 45 -10.32 -3.30 -6.47
CA GLU A 45 -9.46 -3.03 -7.63
C GLU A 45 -7.97 -3.27 -7.33
N ASN A 46 -7.49 -2.86 -6.16
CA ASN A 46 -6.11 -3.12 -5.75
C ASN A 46 -5.86 -4.63 -5.60
N VAL A 47 -6.73 -5.36 -4.89
CA VAL A 47 -6.61 -6.82 -4.72
C VAL A 47 -6.55 -7.53 -6.08
N ASP A 48 -7.41 -7.13 -7.01
CA ASP A 48 -7.48 -7.70 -8.36
C ASP A 48 -6.25 -7.33 -9.20
N CYS A 49 -5.84 -6.05 -9.20
CA CYS A 49 -4.68 -5.58 -9.95
C CYS A 49 -3.37 -6.22 -9.52
N TYR A 50 -3.26 -6.64 -8.26
CA TYR A 50 -2.08 -7.34 -7.73
C TYR A 50 -2.21 -8.86 -7.77
N GLY A 51 -3.29 -9.40 -8.34
CA GLY A 51 -3.47 -10.84 -8.55
C GLY A 51 -3.69 -11.64 -7.26
N LEU A 52 -4.22 -10.99 -6.20
CA LEU A 52 -4.35 -11.58 -4.86
C LEU A 52 -5.77 -12.01 -4.51
N ARG A 53 -6.70 -11.98 -5.47
CA ARG A 53 -8.12 -12.29 -5.26
C ARG A 53 -8.39 -13.65 -4.64
N GLN A 54 -7.56 -14.65 -4.94
CA GLN A 54 -7.67 -16.01 -4.42
C GLN A 54 -7.28 -16.14 -2.94
N LYS A 55 -6.50 -15.20 -2.41
CA LYS A 55 -6.07 -15.15 -1.00
C LYS A 55 -6.89 -14.15 -0.18
N PHE A 56 -7.93 -13.58 -0.75
CA PHE A 56 -8.66 -12.47 -0.15
C PHE A 56 -9.96 -12.95 0.49
N SER A 57 -10.08 -12.80 1.82
CA SER A 57 -11.20 -13.32 2.61
C SER A 57 -12.38 -12.34 2.72
N GLY A 58 -12.16 -11.03 2.63
CA GLY A 58 -13.24 -10.04 2.64
C GLY A 58 -12.85 -8.64 3.12
N ILE A 59 -13.83 -7.75 3.14
CA ILE A 59 -13.73 -6.39 3.71
C ILE A 59 -14.76 -6.21 4.80
N GLU A 60 -14.35 -5.68 5.93
CA GLU A 60 -15.24 -5.13 6.96
C GLU A 60 -15.03 -3.62 7.07
N VAL A 61 -16.07 -2.89 7.49
CA VAL A 61 -16.03 -1.43 7.57
C VAL A 61 -16.12 -0.94 9.01
N MET A 62 -15.38 0.12 9.33
CA MET A 62 -15.41 0.77 10.64
C MET A 62 -16.57 1.77 10.81
N GLU A 63 -17.23 2.13 9.71
CA GLU A 63 -18.23 3.20 9.62
C GLU A 63 -17.70 4.54 10.17
N THR A 64 -16.54 4.97 9.69
CA THR A 64 -15.95 6.27 10.04
C THR A 64 -15.68 7.13 8.81
N SER A 65 -15.20 8.36 9.02
CA SER A 65 -14.92 9.29 7.93
C SER A 65 -13.48 9.81 8.00
N PRO A 66 -12.88 10.22 6.86
CA PRO A 66 -11.56 10.86 6.86
C PRO A 66 -11.48 12.08 7.79
N LEU A 67 -12.58 12.84 7.92
CA LEU A 67 -12.63 13.97 8.84
C LEU A 67 -12.58 13.52 10.31
N ASN A 68 -13.26 12.42 10.65
CA ASN A 68 -13.23 11.88 12.01
C ASN A 68 -11.84 11.31 12.36
N LEU A 69 -11.19 10.63 11.42
CA LEU A 69 -9.81 10.16 11.58
C LEU A 69 -8.85 11.34 11.81
N ARG A 70 -8.96 12.41 11.03
CA ARG A 70 -8.17 13.64 11.27
C ARG A 70 -8.39 14.24 12.65
N LYS A 71 -9.64 14.26 13.13
CA LYS A 71 -9.98 14.75 14.47
C LYS A 71 -9.39 13.85 15.57
N ALA A 72 -9.32 12.53 15.34
CA ALA A 72 -8.76 11.57 16.28
C ALA A 72 -7.26 11.76 16.56
N PHE A 73 -6.50 12.41 15.67
CA PHE A 73 -5.10 12.78 15.97
C PHE A 73 -4.96 13.79 17.11
N ARG A 74 -6.03 14.53 17.44
CA ARG A 74 -6.02 15.59 18.47
C ARG A 74 -6.96 15.30 19.64
N ASP A 75 -7.55 14.11 19.68
CA ASP A 75 -8.63 13.77 20.60
C ASP A 75 -8.54 12.28 20.95
N ASP A 76 -8.08 11.99 22.17
CA ASP A 76 -7.84 10.62 22.63
C ASP A 76 -9.13 9.80 22.75
N ALA A 77 -10.27 10.43 23.04
CA ALA A 77 -11.55 9.72 23.10
C ALA A 77 -11.96 9.25 21.70
N ARG A 78 -11.78 10.10 20.69
CA ARG A 78 -11.98 9.70 19.29
C ARG A 78 -10.96 8.67 18.81
N ARG A 79 -9.70 8.78 19.23
CA ARG A 79 -8.69 7.75 18.92
C ARG A 79 -9.11 6.39 19.46
N LYS A 80 -9.58 6.32 20.71
CA LYS A 80 -10.10 5.09 21.32
C LYS A 80 -11.32 4.53 20.57
N ASP A 81 -12.25 5.38 20.15
CA ASP A 81 -13.40 4.96 19.33
C ASP A 81 -12.97 4.36 17.99
N VAL A 82 -12.00 5.00 17.30
CA VAL A 82 -11.44 4.47 16.05
C VAL A 82 -10.80 3.11 16.25
N ILE A 83 -10.00 2.93 17.31
CA ILE A 83 -9.37 1.64 17.63
C ILE A 83 -10.44 0.58 17.93
N ALA A 84 -11.45 0.90 18.75
CA ALA A 84 -12.54 -0.03 19.08
C ALA A 84 -13.32 -0.47 17.84
N ARG A 85 -13.65 0.46 16.93
CA ARG A 85 -14.30 0.16 15.65
C ARG A 85 -13.43 -0.72 14.75
N PHE A 86 -12.13 -0.44 14.68
CA PHE A 86 -11.20 -1.26 13.93
C PHE A 86 -11.15 -2.68 14.49
N THR A 87 -10.99 -2.83 15.81
CA THR A 87 -10.94 -4.13 16.48
C THR A 87 -12.22 -4.92 16.22
N SER A 88 -13.39 -4.31 16.37
CA SER A 88 -14.67 -5.00 16.11
C SER A 88 -14.84 -5.45 14.66
N ALA A 89 -14.42 -4.63 13.69
CA ALA A 89 -14.42 -5.01 12.28
C ALA A 89 -13.41 -6.13 11.98
N ALA A 90 -12.22 -6.07 12.58
CA ALA A 90 -11.20 -7.11 12.46
C ALA A 90 -11.66 -8.45 13.06
N GLU A 91 -12.37 -8.44 14.20
CA GLU A 91 -12.92 -9.64 14.85
C GLU A 91 -13.88 -10.39 13.93
N LYS A 92 -14.72 -9.66 13.17
CA LYS A 92 -15.60 -10.27 12.16
C LYS A 92 -14.82 -10.95 11.05
N LEU A 93 -13.73 -10.32 10.56
CA LEU A 93 -12.86 -10.93 9.55
C LEU A 93 -12.20 -12.20 10.09
N VAL A 94 -11.66 -12.16 11.32
CA VAL A 94 -11.05 -13.33 11.96
C VAL A 94 -12.08 -14.45 12.14
N ALA A 95 -13.31 -14.13 12.57
CA ALA A 95 -14.40 -15.10 12.67
C ALA A 95 -14.78 -15.72 11.32
N ASN A 96 -14.61 -14.97 10.22
CA ASN A 96 -14.81 -15.44 8.85
C ASN A 96 -13.57 -16.15 8.26
N GLY A 97 -12.54 -16.42 9.07
CA GLY A 97 -11.37 -17.19 8.69
C GLY A 97 -10.21 -16.38 8.08
N ALA A 98 -10.21 -15.05 8.25
CA ALA A 98 -9.05 -14.23 7.90
C ALA A 98 -7.84 -14.57 8.81
N GLU A 99 -6.72 -14.99 8.23
CA GLU A 99 -5.50 -15.30 8.98
C GLU A 99 -4.61 -14.05 9.22
N VAL A 100 -4.76 -13.02 8.39
CA VAL A 100 -4.01 -11.75 8.49
C VAL A 100 -4.95 -10.59 8.25
N ILE A 101 -4.86 -9.54 9.08
CA ILE A 101 -5.69 -8.34 8.98
C ILE A 101 -4.87 -7.16 8.48
N ILE A 102 -5.44 -6.36 7.58
CA ILE A 102 -4.83 -5.12 7.09
C ILE A 102 -5.77 -3.93 7.36
N PRO A 103 -5.34 -2.89 8.10
CA PRO A 103 -6.02 -1.61 8.17
C PRO A 103 -5.92 -0.90 6.82
N ALA A 104 -7.02 -0.86 6.07
CA ALA A 104 -7.11 -0.24 4.76
C ALA A 104 -7.31 1.29 4.87
N GLY A 105 -6.30 1.96 5.42
CA GLY A 105 -6.21 3.40 5.58
C GLY A 105 -4.98 3.81 6.38
N GLY A 106 -4.13 4.67 5.81
CA GLY A 106 -2.84 5.02 6.44
C GLY A 106 -2.99 5.61 7.85
N GLU A 107 -3.98 6.47 8.06
CA GLU A 107 -4.28 7.05 9.39
C GLU A 107 -4.74 5.98 10.39
N VAL A 108 -5.55 5.01 9.95
CA VAL A 108 -6.00 3.88 10.79
C VAL A 108 -4.80 3.03 11.21
N GLY A 109 -3.90 2.70 10.27
CA GLY A 109 -2.68 1.96 10.56
C GLY A 109 -1.81 2.62 11.62
N VAL A 110 -1.71 3.97 11.62
CA VAL A 110 -1.00 4.71 12.66
C VAL A 110 -1.65 4.51 14.03
N PHE A 111 -2.96 4.71 14.14
CA PHE A 111 -3.66 4.54 15.43
C PHE A 111 -3.56 3.12 15.97
N VAL A 112 -3.61 2.12 15.09
CA VAL A 112 -3.47 0.70 15.47
C VAL A 112 -2.06 0.40 16.03
N ILE A 113 -1.00 0.92 15.42
CA ILE A 113 0.36 0.79 16.00
C ILE A 113 0.46 1.51 17.34
N GLU A 114 0.00 2.76 17.41
CA GLU A 114 0.13 3.57 18.63
C GLU A 114 -0.60 2.92 19.81
N ALA A 115 -1.65 2.13 19.54
CA ALA A 115 -2.36 1.32 20.50
C ALA A 115 -1.64 0.02 20.91
N GLY A 116 -0.52 -0.33 20.26
CA GLY A 116 0.20 -1.59 20.45
C GLY A 116 -0.57 -2.82 19.95
N LEU A 117 -1.53 -2.62 19.04
CA LEU A 117 -2.40 -3.68 18.54
C LEU A 117 -1.78 -4.34 17.31
N PHE A 118 -1.02 -5.41 17.53
CA PHE A 118 -0.30 -6.15 16.47
C PHE A 118 -0.90 -7.51 16.13
N GLU A 119 -1.83 -8.00 16.95
CA GLU A 119 -2.44 -9.31 16.80
C GLU A 119 -3.89 -9.29 17.31
N LEU A 120 -4.76 -10.06 16.67
CA LEU A 120 -6.11 -10.33 17.14
C LEU A 120 -6.42 -11.81 16.96
N GLY A 121 -6.69 -12.53 18.05
CA GLY A 121 -7.05 -13.95 17.97
C GLY A 121 -6.01 -14.80 17.22
N ARG A 122 -4.71 -14.54 17.45
CA ARG A 122 -3.56 -15.15 16.75
C ARG A 122 -3.38 -14.73 15.28
N SER A 123 -4.23 -13.84 14.78
CA SER A 123 -4.11 -13.28 13.42
C SER A 123 -3.26 -12.01 13.48
N PRO A 124 -2.10 -11.96 12.81
CA PRO A 124 -1.28 -10.76 12.78
C PRO A 124 -1.98 -9.60 12.09
N ILE A 125 -1.66 -8.39 12.53
CA ILE A 125 -2.14 -7.15 11.91
C ILE A 125 -0.97 -6.50 11.18
N VAL A 126 -1.04 -6.47 9.85
CA VAL A 126 -0.07 -5.78 9.00
C VAL A 126 -0.25 -4.29 9.20
N ASN A 127 0.81 -3.57 9.50
CA ASN A 127 0.68 -2.13 9.66
C ASN A 127 0.61 -1.39 8.30
N GLY A 128 1.39 -1.87 7.35
CA GLY A 128 1.63 -1.28 6.03
C GLY A 128 2.86 -0.38 5.99
N ILE A 129 3.05 0.53 6.96
CA ILE A 129 4.16 1.51 6.94
C ILE A 129 5.48 0.80 7.27
N PHE A 130 5.52 -0.01 8.33
CA PHE A 130 6.71 -0.76 8.70
C PHE A 130 7.14 -1.71 7.58
N GLU A 131 6.19 -2.43 7.02
CA GLU A 131 6.38 -3.35 5.91
C GLU A 131 6.87 -2.62 4.66
N LEU A 132 6.33 -1.45 4.34
CA LEU A 132 6.79 -0.61 3.23
C LEU A 132 8.24 -0.18 3.42
N ILE A 133 8.60 0.28 4.62
CA ILE A 133 9.98 0.69 4.94
C ILE A 133 10.93 -0.51 4.78
N LYS A 134 10.58 -1.67 5.36
CA LYS A 134 11.42 -2.87 5.29
C LYS A 134 11.53 -3.45 3.89
N MET A 135 10.46 -3.41 3.11
CA MET A 135 10.51 -3.78 1.69
C MET A 135 11.31 -2.79 0.87
N GLY A 136 11.29 -1.50 1.22
CA GLY A 136 12.16 -0.48 0.64
C GLY A 136 13.65 -0.74 0.92
N GLU A 137 14.01 -1.01 2.19
CA GLU A 137 15.37 -1.39 2.58
C GLU A 137 15.85 -2.62 1.80
N MET A 138 15.01 -3.66 1.72
CA MET A 138 15.29 -4.87 0.95
C MET A 138 15.50 -4.55 -0.52
N ALA A 139 14.61 -3.78 -1.14
CA ALA A 139 14.68 -3.43 -2.56
C ALA A 139 15.95 -2.66 -2.91
N VAL A 140 16.36 -1.72 -2.05
CA VAL A 140 17.61 -0.97 -2.21
C VAL A 140 18.82 -1.89 -2.08
N LYS A 141 18.84 -2.79 -1.08
CA LYS A 141 19.93 -3.78 -0.91
C LYS A 141 20.04 -4.73 -2.10
N LEU A 142 18.92 -5.25 -2.60
CA LEU A 142 18.90 -6.08 -3.80
C LEU A 142 19.42 -5.32 -5.03
N ARG A 143 19.03 -4.05 -5.20
CA ARG A 143 19.57 -3.19 -6.26
C ARG A 143 21.06 -2.98 -6.11
N ALA A 144 21.57 -2.77 -4.89
CA ALA A 144 23.00 -2.61 -4.66
C ALA A 144 23.80 -3.88 -5.03
N LEU A 145 23.23 -5.06 -4.73
CA LEU A 145 23.87 -6.35 -5.03
C LEU A 145 23.79 -6.74 -6.51
N THR A 146 22.68 -6.45 -7.19
CA THR A 146 22.40 -6.95 -8.54
C THR A 146 22.46 -5.86 -9.62
N GLY A 147 22.63 -4.60 -9.23
CA GLY A 147 22.56 -3.42 -10.08
C GLY A 147 21.13 -3.03 -10.51
N ARG A 148 20.10 -3.81 -10.19
CA ARG A 148 18.74 -3.65 -10.74
C ARG A 148 17.66 -4.00 -9.71
N PHE A 149 16.46 -3.46 -9.90
CA PHE A 149 15.27 -3.87 -9.13
C PHE A 149 14.01 -3.78 -10.01
N THR A 150 13.69 -2.57 -10.47
CA THR A 150 12.59 -2.35 -11.43
C THR A 150 13.00 -2.79 -12.82
N SER A 151 12.21 -3.66 -13.45
CA SER A 151 12.42 -4.07 -14.84
C SER A 151 12.11 -2.92 -15.80
N LYS A 152 13.07 -2.56 -16.66
CA LYS A 152 12.94 -1.54 -17.71
C LYS A 152 12.76 -2.13 -19.11
N ARG A 153 12.27 -3.39 -19.20
CA ARG A 153 12.14 -4.09 -20.50
C ARG A 153 10.89 -3.69 -21.27
N PHE A 154 9.76 -3.52 -20.59
CA PHE A 154 8.45 -3.26 -21.22
C PHE A 154 7.64 -2.22 -20.42
N ALA A 155 6.67 -2.66 -19.61
CA ALA A 155 5.67 -1.79 -18.99
C ALA A 155 6.20 -0.64 -18.12
N TYR A 156 7.45 -0.69 -17.67
CA TYR A 156 8.11 0.40 -16.91
C TYR A 156 9.37 0.93 -17.60
N ALA A 157 9.56 0.61 -18.89
CA ALA A 157 10.59 1.21 -19.72
C ALA A 157 10.20 2.66 -20.03
N PRO A 158 11.10 3.64 -19.85
CA PRO A 158 10.82 5.00 -20.30
C PRO A 158 10.67 5.04 -21.83
N PRO A 159 9.96 6.05 -22.38
CA PRO A 159 9.96 6.29 -23.82
C PRO A 159 11.38 6.56 -24.33
N THR A 160 11.67 6.07 -25.54
CA THR A 160 13.00 6.21 -26.19
C THR A 160 12.86 6.60 -27.66
N GLY A 161 13.93 7.14 -28.26
CA GLY A 161 13.99 7.50 -29.68
C GLY A 161 12.98 8.58 -30.07
N ASP A 162 12.46 8.52 -31.29
CA ASP A 162 11.50 9.47 -31.88
C ASP A 162 10.28 9.73 -30.98
N PHE A 163 9.86 8.73 -30.21
CA PHE A 163 8.73 8.88 -29.31
C PHE A 163 9.05 9.82 -28.14
N LEU A 164 10.27 9.73 -27.57
CA LEU A 164 10.73 10.65 -26.54
C LEU A 164 10.87 12.07 -27.08
N GLU A 165 11.38 12.23 -28.31
CA GLU A 165 11.52 13.55 -28.96
C GLU A 165 10.15 14.23 -29.12
N LYS A 166 9.16 13.52 -29.68
CA LYS A 166 7.80 14.04 -29.86
C LYS A 166 7.11 14.40 -28.54
N ILE A 167 7.31 13.58 -27.49
CA ILE A 167 6.78 13.89 -26.15
C ILE A 167 7.40 15.18 -25.63
N ARG A 168 8.72 15.37 -25.79
CA ARG A 168 9.42 16.57 -25.30
C ARG A 168 9.08 17.82 -26.11
N GLU A 169 8.84 17.69 -27.41
CA GLU A 169 8.32 18.79 -28.25
C GLU A 169 6.94 19.26 -27.78
N HIS A 170 6.06 18.33 -27.40
CA HIS A 170 4.68 18.65 -27.03
C HIS A 170 4.53 19.12 -25.56
N TYR A 171 5.17 18.43 -24.62
CA TYR A 171 5.01 18.66 -23.17
C TYR A 171 6.14 19.46 -22.54
N GLY A 172 7.25 19.68 -23.25
CA GLY A 172 8.45 20.35 -22.74
C GLY A 172 9.46 19.39 -22.11
N ALA A 173 10.75 19.74 -22.22
CA ALA A 173 11.86 18.92 -21.73
C ALA A 173 11.92 18.76 -20.20
N ASP A 174 11.28 19.66 -19.45
CA ASP A 174 11.26 19.61 -17.98
C ASP A 174 10.27 18.56 -17.44
N VAL A 175 9.25 18.21 -18.24
CA VAL A 175 8.24 17.20 -17.90
C VAL A 175 8.78 15.79 -18.15
N TYR A 176 9.54 15.60 -19.24
CA TYR A 176 10.22 14.34 -19.58
C TYR A 176 11.74 14.54 -19.75
N PRO A 177 12.51 14.41 -18.65
CA PRO A 177 13.97 14.54 -18.71
C PRO A 177 14.61 13.35 -19.43
N ALA A 178 15.79 13.57 -20.02
CA ALA A 178 16.51 12.52 -20.72
C ALA A 178 16.92 11.37 -19.77
N PRO A 179 16.81 10.09 -20.18
CA PRO A 179 17.18 8.96 -19.35
C PRO A 179 18.64 9.05 -18.89
N GLY A 180 18.88 8.94 -17.58
CA GLY A 180 20.25 8.89 -17.02
C GLY A 180 20.91 10.24 -16.76
N VAL A 181 20.25 11.37 -17.04
CA VAL A 181 20.73 12.67 -16.55
C VAL A 181 20.49 12.75 -15.03
N PRO A 182 21.52 12.97 -14.21
CA PRO A 182 21.34 13.20 -12.78
C PRO A 182 20.43 14.43 -12.62
N LYS A 183 19.35 14.30 -11.83
CA LYS A 183 18.62 15.48 -11.37
C LYS A 183 19.53 16.25 -10.40
N PRO A 184 19.55 17.60 -10.45
CA PRO A 184 20.25 18.41 -9.46
C PRO A 184 19.75 18.13 -8.03
#